data_AF-A0A843AIE4-F1
#
_entry.id   AF-A0A843AIE4-F1
#
_cell.length_a   1.000
_cell.length_b   1.000
_cell.length_c   1.000
_cell.angle_alpha   90.00
_cell.angle_beta   90.00
_cell.angle_gamma   90.00
#
_symmetry.space_group_name_H-M   'P 1'
#
loop_
_entity.id
_entity.type
_entity.pdbx_description
1 polymer ?
#
loop_
_entity_poly.entity_id
_entity_poly.type
_entity_poly.pdbx_seq_one_letter_code
_entity_poly.pdbx_strand_id
1 'polypeptide(L)'
;MLAMIYNGTIEYWDDSAIKQVNPNLNLPHQKIFVVFRSDASGTQEIFTTYLNVAARSTGRPPSWVRLQTTQLRPLGGLPEVKVTRE
;
A
#
# COMPACT_ATOMS: atom_id res chain seq x y z
N MET A 1 -6.07 -3.27 2.55
CA MET A 1 -6.78 -3.68 1.33
C MET A 1 -6.73 -2.62 0.23
N LEU A 2 -7.27 -1.40 0.39
CA LEU A 2 -7.31 -0.41 -0.72
C LEU A 2 -5.93 -0.07 -1.31
N ALA A 3 -4.93 0.17 -0.46
CA ALA A 3 -3.55 0.38 -0.92
C ALA A 3 -2.97 -0.81 -1.71
N MET A 4 -3.44 -2.03 -1.44
CA MET A 4 -3.02 -3.24 -2.15
C MET A 4 -3.66 -3.33 -3.55
N ILE A 5 -4.82 -2.73 -3.75
CA ILE A 5 -5.41 -2.58 -5.09
C ILE A 5 -4.59 -1.55 -5.89
N TYR A 6 -4.30 -0.39 -5.29
CA TYR A 6 -3.58 0.70 -5.96
C TYR A 6 -2.11 0.40 -6.23
N ASN A 7 -1.48 -0.51 -5.49
CA ASN A 7 -0.11 -0.96 -5.76
C ASN A 7 -0.04 -2.22 -6.65
N GLY A 8 -1.19 -2.75 -7.09
CA GLY A 8 -1.28 -3.93 -7.96
C GLY A 8 -1.11 -5.28 -7.26
N THR A 9 -1.08 -5.34 -5.92
CA THR A 9 -1.04 -6.62 -5.19
C THR A 9 -2.36 -7.38 -5.31
N ILE A 10 -3.49 -6.67 -5.33
CA ILE A 10 -4.81 -7.24 -5.57
C ILE A 10 -5.23 -6.87 -7.00
N GLU A 11 -5.25 -7.87 -7.88
CA GLU A 11 -5.51 -7.65 -9.32
C GLU A 11 -6.93 -8.01 -9.75
N TYR A 12 -7.69 -8.77 -8.95
CA TYR A 12 -9.02 -9.27 -9.33
C TYR A 12 -10.07 -8.96 -8.26
N TRP A 13 -11.30 -8.71 -8.70
CA TRP A 13 -12.42 -8.39 -7.80
C TRP A 13 -12.79 -9.54 -6.87
N ASP A 14 -12.52 -10.78 -7.25
CA ASP A 14 -12.82 -11.96 -6.44
C ASP A 14 -11.66 -12.41 -5.55
N ASP A 15 -10.66 -11.55 -5.35
CA ASP A 15 -9.57 -11.76 -4.40
C ASP A 15 -10.09 -12.02 -2.98
N SER A 16 -9.41 -12.91 -2.26
CA SER A 16 -9.84 -13.37 -0.92
C SER A 16 -9.91 -12.23 0.09
N ALA A 17 -9.03 -11.22 -0.01
CA ALA A 17 -9.07 -10.06 0.87
C ALA A 17 -10.33 -9.20 0.63
N ILE A 18 -10.78 -9.10 -0.62
CA ILE A 18 -12.02 -8.39 -0.97
C ILE A 18 -13.25 -9.20 -0.54
N LYS A 19 -13.23 -10.53 -0.74
CA LYS A 19 -14.32 -11.42 -0.28
C LYS A 19 -14.49 -11.38 1.23
N GLN A 20 -13.40 -11.34 2.00
CA GLN A 20 -13.44 -11.35 3.46
C GLN A 20 -14.23 -10.16 4.04
N VAL A 21 -14.14 -8.99 3.41
CA VAL A 21 -14.88 -7.79 3.85
C VAL A 21 -16.25 -7.66 3.17
N ASN A 22 -16.56 -8.52 2.20
CA ASN A 22 -17.84 -8.56 1.48
C ASN A 22 -18.44 -9.98 1.46
N PRO A 23 -18.70 -10.60 2.62
CA PRO A 23 -19.09 -12.03 2.69
C PRO A 23 -20.42 -12.35 1.98
N ASN A 24 -21.27 -11.35 1.78
CA ASN A 24 -22.60 -11.51 1.20
C ASN A 24 -22.65 -11.20 -0.30
N LEU A 25 -21.51 -10.89 -0.94
CA LEU A 25 -21.45 -10.53 -2.36
C LEU A 25 -20.82 -11.64 -3.20
N ASN A 26 -21.47 -11.97 -4.32
CA ASN A 26 -20.87 -12.78 -5.36
C ASN A 26 -19.99 -11.90 -6.24
N LEU A 27 -18.70 -11.86 -5.92
CA LEU A 27 -17.72 -11.06 -6.64
C LEU A 27 -17.28 -11.78 -7.93
N PRO A 28 -17.28 -11.10 -9.09
CA PRO A 28 -16.88 -11.69 -10.35
C PRO A 28 -15.36 -11.82 -10.46
N HIS A 29 -14.88 -12.83 -11.20
CA HIS A 29 -13.47 -12.94 -11.56
C HIS A 29 -13.13 -11.96 -12.69
N GLN A 30 -12.99 -10.69 -12.34
CA GLN A 30 -12.70 -9.58 -13.25
C GLN A 30 -11.46 -8.83 -12.80
N LYS A 31 -10.57 -8.52 -13.75
CA LYS A 31 -9.37 -7.73 -13.49
C LYS A 31 -9.74 -6.31 -13.07
N ILE A 32 -9.06 -5.80 -12.06
CA ILE A 32 -9.21 -4.43 -11.56
C ILE A 32 -8.34 -3.50 -12.42
N PHE A 33 -8.96 -2.46 -12.95
CA PHE A 33 -8.27 -1.36 -13.63
C PHE A 33 -8.31 -0.11 -12.76
N VAL A 34 -7.14 0.28 -12.26
CA VAL A 34 -7.00 1.47 -11.41
C VAL A 34 -6.93 2.70 -12.29
N VAL A 35 -7.79 3.68 -12.02
CA VAL A 35 -7.78 4.99 -12.67
C VAL A 35 -7.32 6.03 -11.65
N PHE A 36 -6.32 6.82 -12.02
CA PHE A 36 -5.84 7.95 -11.24
C PHE A 36 -5.96 9.22 -12.07
N ARG A 37 -6.02 10.37 -11.40
CA ARG A 37 -6.03 11.64 -12.11
C ARG A 37 -4.62 12.04 -12.49
N SER A 38 -4.47 12.68 -13.64
CA SER A 38 -3.20 13.20 -14.15
C SER A 38 -2.96 14.66 -13.78
N ASP A 39 -4.01 15.41 -13.44
CA ASP A 39 -3.92 16.82 -13.08
C ASP A 39 -3.57 17.01 -11.60
N ALA A 40 -2.85 18.10 -11.29
CA ALA A 40 -2.52 18.46 -9.91
C ALA A 40 -3.79 18.87 -9.17
N SER A 41 -4.14 18.12 -8.13
CA SER A 41 -5.33 18.37 -7.30
C SER A 41 -4.99 18.11 -5.84
N GLY A 42 -5.45 18.99 -4.94
CA GLY A 42 -5.34 18.75 -3.49
C GLY A 42 -6.03 17.46 -3.04
N THR A 43 -7.05 16.99 -3.78
CA THR A 43 -7.69 15.69 -3.52
C THR A 43 -6.76 14.53 -3.82
N GLN A 44 -5.96 14.61 -4.88
CA GLN A 44 -4.94 13.60 -5.22
C GLN A 44 -3.88 13.50 -4.12
N GLU A 45 -3.43 14.64 -3.59
CA GLU A 45 -2.42 14.69 -2.55
C GLU A 45 -2.90 14.04 -1.24
N ILE A 46 -4.12 14.39 -0.79
CA ILE A 46 -4.72 13.79 0.41
C ILE A 46 -4.98 12.29 0.20
N PHE A 47 -5.46 11.91 -0.99
CA PHE A 47 -5.72 10.51 -1.32
C PHE A 47 -4.43 9.67 -1.31
N THR A 48 -3.35 10.17 -1.91
CA THR A 48 -2.05 9.51 -1.92
C THR A 48 -1.48 9.40 -0.50
N THR A 49 -1.66 10.44 0.32
CA THR A 49 -1.26 10.44 1.73
C THR A 49 -2.00 9.36 2.52
N TYR A 50 -3.32 9.26 2.33
CA TYR A 50 -4.12 8.20 2.96
C TYR A 50 -3.64 6.80 2.54
N LEU A 51 -3.43 6.56 1.25
CA LEU A 51 -2.93 5.28 0.76
C LEU A 51 -1.57 4.91 1.35
N ASN A 52 -0.67 5.88 1.51
CA ASN A 52 0.63 5.67 2.13
C ASN A 52 0.51 5.23 3.60
N VAL A 53 -0.37 5.87 4.37
CA VAL A 53 -0.63 5.47 5.76
C VAL A 53 -1.27 4.07 5.82
N ALA A 54 -2.25 3.80 4.95
CA ALA A 54 -2.92 2.50 4.86
C ALA A 54 -2.00 1.36 4.38
N ALA A 55 -0.96 1.66 3.60
CA ALA A 55 0.05 0.68 3.21
C ALA A 55 0.96 0.31 4.39
N ARG A 56 1.33 1.29 5.24
CA ARG A 56 2.19 1.04 6.42
C ARG A 56 1.57 0.06 7.41
N SER A 57 0.24 0.03 7.54
CA SER A 57 -0.45 -0.96 8.38
C SER A 57 -0.41 -2.38 7.82
N THR A 58 0.02 -2.58 6.57
CA THR A 58 0.16 -3.91 5.93
C THR A 58 1.57 -4.50 6.02
N GLY A 59 2.51 -3.83 6.70
CA GLY A 59 3.86 -4.36 6.96
C GLY A 59 4.80 -4.39 5.74
N ARG A 60 4.35 -3.94 4.56
CA ARG A 60 5.21 -3.75 3.39
C ARG A 60 5.04 -2.33 2.85
N PRO A 61 6.14 -1.57 2.73
CA PRO A 61 6.07 -0.28 2.08
C PRO A 61 5.87 -0.47 0.56
N PRO A 62 5.35 0.56 -0.16
CA PRO A 62 5.19 0.52 -1.60
C PRO A 62 6.49 0.13 -2.33
N SER A 63 6.41 -0.45 -3.53
CA SER A 63 7.59 -0.91 -4.29
C SER A 63 8.61 0.18 -4.61
N TRP A 64 8.18 1.44 -4.63
CA TRP A 64 9.03 2.63 -4.79
C TRP A 64 9.67 3.12 -3.48
N VAL A 65 9.42 2.46 -2.35
CA VAL A 65 10.06 2.71 -1.06
C VAL A 65 11.04 1.58 -0.77
N ARG A 66 12.34 1.83 -0.97
CA ARG A 66 13.40 0.87 -0.62
C ARG A 66 13.77 1.05 0.85
N LEU A 67 13.40 0.07 1.69
CA LEU A 67 14.01 -0.07 3.01
C LEU A 67 15.47 -0.46 2.79
N GLN A 68 16.39 0.47 3.00
CA GLN A 68 17.80 0.13 3.16
C GLN A 68 17.92 -0.61 4.50
N THR A 69 17.87 -1.94 4.48
CA THR A 69 18.29 -2.75 5.61
C THR A 69 19.81 -2.63 5.73
N THR A 70 20.28 -1.50 6.25
CA THR A 70 21.66 -1.36 6.68
C THR A 70 21.89 -2.40 7.77
N GLN A 71 22.77 -3.35 7.48
CA GLN A 71 23.28 -4.36 8.40
C GLN A 71 23.67 -3.70 9.74
N LEU A 72 22.85 -3.87 10.77
CA LEU A 72 23.20 -3.44 12.12
C LEU A 72 24.21 -4.45 12.70
N ARG A 73 25.46 -4.03 12.89
CA ARG A 73 26.33 -4.67 13.89
C ARG A 73 25.74 -4.38 15.28
N PRO A 74 25.70 -5.34 16.22
CA PRO A 74 25.05 -5.11 17.49
C PRO A 74 25.90 -4.19 18.35
N LEU A 75 25.27 -3.35 19.16
CA LEU A 75 25.51 -3.23 20.61
C LEU A 75 24.59 -2.14 21.19
N GLY A 76 23.47 -2.57 21.80
CA GLY A 76 22.90 -1.88 22.97
C GLY A 76 22.10 -0.58 22.79
N GLY A 77 21.31 -0.39 21.72
CA GLY A 77 20.41 0.76 21.62
C GLY A 77 19.13 0.47 20.84
N LEU A 78 17.99 1.04 21.27
CA LEU A 78 16.71 0.94 20.56
C LEU A 78 16.86 1.53 19.13
N PRO A 79 16.34 0.87 18.09
CA PRO A 79 16.60 1.28 16.71
C PRO A 79 15.91 2.61 16.38
N GLU A 80 16.69 3.61 15.96
CA GLU A 80 16.19 4.87 15.42
C GLU A 80 15.88 4.69 13.93
N VAL A 81 14.60 4.78 13.55
CA VAL A 81 14.16 4.67 12.16
C VAL A 81 14.26 6.04 11.50
N LYS A 82 15.32 6.27 10.71
CA LYS A 82 15.40 7.45 9.83
C LYS A 82 14.76 7.14 8.48
N VAL A 83 13.64 7.83 8.20
CA VAL A 83 12.97 7.81 6.90
C VAL A 83 13.52 8.95 6.05
N THR A 84 14.27 8.66 5.00
CA THR A 84 14.69 9.65 3.99
C THR A 84 13.89 9.44 2.71
N ARG A 85 13.39 10.54 2.12
CA ARG A 85 12.79 10.58 0.78
C ARG A 85 13.88 10.99 -0.21
N GLU A 86 14.03 10.23 -1.30
CA GLU A 86 14.71 10.68 -2.53
C GLU A 86 13.66 11.17 -3.53
#